data_AF-A0A948YD85-F1
#
_entry.id   AF-A0A948YD85-F1
#
_cell.length_a   1.000
_cell.length_b   1.000
_cell.length_c   1.000
_cell.angle_alpha   90.00
_cell.angle_beta   90.00
_cell.angle_gamma   90.00
#
_symmetry.space_group_name_H-M   'P 1'
#
loop_
_entity.id
_entity.type
_entity.pdbx_description
1 polymer ?
#
loop_
_entity_poly.entity_id
_entity_poly.type
_entity_poly.pdbx_seq_one_letter_code
_entity_poly.pdbx_strand_id
1 'polypeptide(L)'
;MKKIIWLLSICLSLFADDIVVFENEYKVLELEKKVKKIIVGNQELINISLLNESSSPKTLVKLFGKKSGNTSILVVYRDETIGDFHIYVNQNLGYLQKMINTIEPNLRLSKVGNTSTVISGTFNDPHQKTKIMNLLVSGGVDAATLMDLTQTKKVNKMIRTKLYLVEVNNNKAKELGGVTGIGIFSEYTNLSINPDSITGATFSGFLLDHTAKYTASTGASVVGTLKFLEEKGVATILDDTVLITTEENNASFHVGGEVYIPIGLTQNSTGLPTIQLEEKEYGLRLTLKTKFMEKDDFMHMDIQIKDSEFDTNHEHDVKLGENTSVPSFISKNIDTDIVAKSQQVIVLGGRLHTEELNYEDKVPFLGDIPLFGELFKSKKTMKKNNDLLFFLVPEIVDANKDINDTNFYREFKNENEQFHKNILDENSSNGIKAQENLAVEHKVIEVSDADEPLVEIELEGYSPKMIADDSKTQVQETVEQEKKYTVATTNIFLREKPLNGAKVTIWSKGHVFTVSAEKERFGSVWMKVKEDCLNDCTSVEKEMWISKKYTQEL
;
A
#
# COMPACT_ATOMS: atom_id res chain seq x y z
N MET A 1 -18.18 31.63 88.83
CA MET A 1 -18.28 30.39 88.03
C MET A 1 -19.64 30.13 87.37
N LYS A 2 -20.73 30.89 87.60
CA LYS A 2 -22.04 30.66 86.93
C LYS A 2 -22.37 31.55 85.71
N LYS A 3 -21.53 32.55 85.36
CA LYS A 3 -21.76 33.44 84.20
C LYS A 3 -20.99 33.07 82.92
N ILE A 4 -20.06 32.12 82.98
CA ILE A 4 -19.22 31.70 81.83
C ILE A 4 -19.83 30.50 81.07
N ILE A 5 -20.76 29.77 81.70
CA ILE A 5 -21.44 28.62 81.08
C ILE A 5 -22.58 29.05 80.13
N TRP A 6 -23.09 30.28 80.27
CA TRP A 6 -24.18 30.80 79.43
C TRP A 6 -23.72 31.40 78.09
N LEU A 7 -22.41 31.71 77.95
CA LEU A 7 -21.85 32.28 76.71
C LEU A 7 -21.30 31.21 75.75
N LEU A 8 -21.02 29.99 76.22
CA LEU A 8 -20.63 28.88 75.36
C LEU A 8 -21.82 28.12 74.73
N SER A 9 -23.06 28.40 75.15
CA SER A 9 -24.25 27.74 74.61
C SER A 9 -24.94 28.50 73.47
N ILE A 10 -24.42 29.68 73.09
CA ILE A 10 -25.00 30.56 72.04
C ILE A 10 -24.16 30.55 70.75
N CYS A 11 -23.04 29.84 70.70
CA CYS A 11 -22.15 29.81 69.53
C CYS A 11 -22.12 28.44 68.81
N LEU A 12 -23.16 27.62 68.97
CA LEU A 12 -23.27 26.29 68.36
C LEU A 12 -24.57 26.14 67.54
N SER A 13 -24.85 27.11 66.66
CA SER A 13 -25.95 27.00 65.70
C SER A 13 -25.64 27.85 64.46
N LEU A 14 -24.58 27.49 63.74
CA LEU A 14 -24.25 28.06 62.42
C LEU A 14 -23.28 27.12 61.68
N PHE A 15 -23.54 25.81 61.74
CA PHE A 15 -23.07 24.91 60.69
C PHE A 15 -24.28 24.65 59.82
N ALA A 16 -24.30 25.27 58.64
CA ALA A 16 -25.20 24.84 57.58
C ALA A 16 -24.83 23.39 57.27
N ASP A 17 -25.77 22.45 57.42
CA ASP A 17 -25.52 21.08 57.01
C ASP A 17 -25.48 21.06 55.47
N ASP A 18 -24.31 20.79 54.92
CA ASP A 18 -24.12 20.62 53.48
C ASP A 18 -24.75 19.30 53.02
N ILE A 19 -25.75 19.39 52.17
CA ILE A 19 -26.52 18.24 51.70
C ILE A 19 -26.13 17.91 50.26
N VAL A 20 -25.42 16.79 50.10
CA VAL A 20 -25.11 16.27 48.77
C VAL A 20 -26.23 15.34 48.29
N VAL A 21 -26.72 15.56 47.06
CA VAL A 21 -27.69 14.74 46.32
C VAL A 21 -27.13 14.49 44.92
N PHE A 22 -27.45 13.35 44.30
CA PHE A 22 -27.05 13.08 42.92
C PHE A 22 -28.17 13.37 41.91
N GLU A 23 -27.79 13.80 40.71
CA GLU A 23 -28.70 13.98 39.58
C GLU A 23 -29.41 12.66 39.24
N ASN A 24 -30.72 12.73 38.99
CA ASN A 24 -31.64 11.60 38.78
C ASN A 24 -31.80 10.66 39.99
N GLU A 25 -31.28 11.03 41.17
CA GLU A 25 -31.46 10.30 42.41
C GLU A 25 -32.25 11.12 43.43
N TYR A 26 -32.77 10.44 44.46
CA TYR A 26 -33.37 11.10 45.61
C TYR A 26 -32.64 10.78 46.91
N LYS A 27 -32.61 11.76 47.81
CA LYS A 27 -32.16 11.62 49.19
C LYS A 27 -33.32 11.99 50.12
N VAL A 28 -33.54 11.17 51.14
CA VAL A 28 -34.52 11.47 52.18
C VAL A 28 -33.79 12.18 53.32
N LEU A 29 -34.26 13.36 53.68
CA LEU A 29 -33.81 14.09 54.85
C LEU A 29 -34.81 13.91 55.97
N GLU A 30 -34.30 13.66 57.16
CA GLU A 30 -35.10 13.58 58.38
C GLU A 30 -34.93 14.88 59.16
N LEU A 31 -36.00 15.67 59.24
CA LEU A 31 -36.01 16.93 59.99
C LEU A 31 -36.61 16.69 61.38
N GLU A 32 -35.91 17.18 62.40
CA GLU A 32 -36.27 16.99 63.82
C GLU A 32 -37.60 17.65 64.21
N LYS A 33 -38.05 18.63 63.43
CA LYS A 33 -39.24 19.44 63.69
C LYS A 33 -40.25 19.36 62.55
N LYS A 34 -41.54 19.54 62.87
CA LYS A 34 -42.60 19.62 61.87
C LYS A 34 -42.45 20.87 61.01
N VAL A 35 -42.40 20.67 59.70
CA VAL A 35 -42.24 21.74 58.72
C VAL A 35 -43.59 22.43 58.44
N LYS A 36 -43.57 23.77 58.38
CA LYS A 36 -44.69 24.60 57.95
C LYS A 36 -44.61 24.89 56.45
N LYS A 37 -43.42 25.24 55.96
CA LYS A 37 -43.16 25.59 54.55
C LYS A 37 -41.70 25.32 54.19
N ILE A 38 -41.44 24.89 52.95
CA ILE A 38 -40.10 24.83 52.36
C ILE A 38 -40.05 25.78 51.18
N ILE A 39 -38.99 26.57 51.10
CA ILE A 39 -38.68 27.47 50.00
C ILE A 39 -37.41 26.95 49.34
N VAL A 40 -37.47 26.78 48.02
CA VAL A 40 -36.35 26.28 47.21
C VAL A 40 -35.75 27.45 46.46
N GLY A 41 -34.43 27.64 46.54
CA GLY A 41 -33.74 28.69 45.81
C GLY A 41 -33.85 28.52 44.30
N ASN A 42 -33.45 27.37 43.77
CA ASN A 42 -33.55 27.04 42.34
C ASN A 42 -34.34 25.74 42.10
N GLN A 43 -35.57 25.88 41.60
CA GLN A 43 -36.50 24.78 41.34
C GLN A 43 -36.17 23.95 40.07
N GLU A 44 -35.27 24.43 39.24
CA GLU A 44 -34.76 23.67 38.08
C GLU A 44 -33.75 22.60 38.50
N LEU A 45 -33.03 22.82 39.61
CA LEU A 45 -31.99 21.90 40.09
C LEU A 45 -32.54 20.77 40.96
N ILE A 46 -33.57 21.02 41.77
CA ILE A 46 -34.14 20.02 42.69
C ILE A 46 -35.68 20.02 42.72
N ASN A 47 -36.26 18.87 43.02
CA ASN A 47 -37.66 18.73 43.43
C ASN A 47 -37.73 18.31 44.90
N ILE A 48 -38.71 18.81 45.64
CA ILE A 48 -38.93 18.46 47.03
C ILE A 48 -40.34 17.93 47.21
N SER A 49 -40.46 16.79 47.90
CA SER A 49 -41.75 16.22 48.28
C SER A 49 -41.74 15.84 49.75
N LEU A 50 -42.81 16.19 50.46
CA LEU A 50 -42.98 15.84 51.87
C LEU A 50 -43.52 14.40 51.96
N LEU A 51 -42.79 13.54 52.65
CA LEU A 51 -43.21 12.18 52.98
C LEU A 51 -43.78 12.22 54.41
N ASN A 52 -45.01 12.72 54.57
CA ASN A 52 -45.65 12.81 55.87
C ASN A 52 -46.31 11.47 56.23
N GLU A 53 -45.85 10.83 57.31
CA GLU A 53 -46.67 9.89 58.07
C GLU A 53 -47.40 10.68 59.18
N SER A 54 -48.73 10.53 59.23
CA SER A 54 -49.61 11.28 60.15
C SER A 54 -49.22 11.14 61.63
N SER A 55 -48.49 10.07 61.99
CA SER A 55 -48.15 9.70 63.36
C SER A 55 -46.71 10.01 63.79
N SER A 56 -45.85 10.51 62.89
CA SER A 56 -44.42 10.72 63.20
C SER A 56 -44.15 12.15 63.72
N PRO A 57 -43.34 12.32 64.79
CA PRO A 57 -42.98 13.63 65.31
C PRO A 57 -42.01 14.40 64.38
N LYS A 58 -41.32 13.68 63.49
CA LYS A 58 -40.33 14.20 62.54
C LYS A 58 -40.92 14.30 61.14
N THR A 59 -40.40 15.22 60.33
CA THR A 59 -40.82 15.37 58.92
C THR A 59 -39.76 14.75 58.01
N LEU A 60 -40.17 13.79 57.19
CA LEU A 60 -39.32 13.23 56.13
C LEU A 60 -39.49 14.06 54.86
N VAL A 61 -38.38 14.53 54.31
CA VAL A 61 -38.34 15.35 53.09
C VAL A 61 -37.58 14.57 52.02
N LYS A 62 -38.27 14.21 50.93
CA LYS A 62 -37.63 13.64 49.76
C LYS A 62 -37.10 14.77 48.87
N LEU A 63 -35.77 14.87 48.77
CA LEU A 63 -35.08 15.72 47.80
C LEU A 63 -34.74 14.89 46.56
N PHE A 64 -35.15 15.33 45.38
CA PHE A 64 -34.78 14.70 44.11
C PHE A 64 -33.91 15.67 43.29
N GLY A 65 -32.71 15.23 42.90
CA GLY A 65 -31.81 16.03 42.06
C GLY A 65 -32.24 15.95 40.59
N LYS A 66 -32.59 17.09 39.99
CA LYS A 66 -32.96 17.18 38.57
C LYS A 66 -31.77 17.47 37.66
N LYS A 67 -30.90 18.41 38.08
CA LYS A 67 -29.75 18.88 37.28
C LYS A 67 -28.61 19.28 38.21
N SER A 68 -27.36 19.05 37.80
CA SER A 68 -26.19 19.39 38.59
C SER A 68 -26.05 20.89 38.85
N GLY A 69 -25.70 21.27 40.07
CA GLY A 69 -25.51 22.66 40.48
C GLY A 69 -25.65 22.85 41.99
N ASN A 70 -25.53 24.10 42.43
CA ASN A 70 -25.68 24.46 43.84
C ASN A 70 -26.98 25.23 44.05
N THR A 71 -27.68 24.90 45.11
CA THR A 71 -28.87 25.64 45.55
C THR A 71 -28.96 25.61 47.06
N SER A 72 -29.92 26.31 47.64
CA SER A 72 -30.23 26.20 49.06
C SER A 72 -31.73 26.02 49.25
N ILE A 73 -32.08 25.47 50.40
CA ILE A 73 -33.47 25.38 50.84
C ILE A 73 -33.61 26.09 52.17
N LEU A 74 -34.68 26.89 52.26
CA LEU A 74 -35.08 27.52 53.50
C LEU A 74 -36.30 26.79 54.03
N VAL A 75 -36.14 26.18 55.20
CA VAL A 75 -37.17 25.42 55.89
C VAL A 75 -37.72 26.28 57.02
N VAL A 76 -39.02 26.59 56.94
CA VAL A 76 -39.75 27.26 58.02
C VAL A 76 -40.49 26.21 58.83
N TYR A 77 -40.14 26.08 60.10
CA TYR A 77 -40.76 25.14 61.02
C TYR A 77 -42.06 25.70 61.62
N ARG A 78 -42.87 24.83 62.24
CA ARG A 78 -44.13 25.25 62.90
C ARG A 78 -43.93 26.14 64.12
N ASP A 79 -42.75 26.08 64.75
CA ASP A 79 -42.35 26.95 65.87
C ASP A 79 -41.73 28.27 65.39
N GLU A 80 -41.89 28.61 64.10
CA GLU A 80 -41.37 29.81 63.44
C GLU A 80 -39.84 29.90 63.35
N THR A 81 -39.12 28.87 63.78
CA THR A 81 -37.67 28.78 63.54
C THR A 81 -37.37 28.49 62.07
N ILE A 82 -36.20 28.94 61.61
CA ILE A 82 -35.74 28.78 60.22
C ILE A 82 -34.50 27.90 60.20
N GLY A 83 -34.49 26.90 59.31
CA GLY A 83 -33.29 26.17 58.92
C GLY A 83 -32.89 26.56 57.50
N ASP A 84 -31.61 26.82 57.29
CA ASP A 84 -31.01 27.03 55.97
C ASP A 84 -30.05 25.87 55.68
N PHE A 85 -30.24 25.24 54.52
CA PHE A 85 -29.46 24.09 54.10
C PHE A 85 -28.91 24.33 52.70
N HIS A 86 -27.60 24.20 52.56
CA HIS A 86 -26.93 24.24 51.27
C HIS A 86 -27.02 22.87 50.60
N ILE A 87 -27.48 22.83 49.36
CA ILE A 87 -27.64 21.60 48.58
C ILE A 87 -26.69 21.62 47.39
N TYR A 88 -25.89 20.56 47.30
CA TYR A 88 -25.00 20.29 46.19
C TYR A 88 -25.58 19.14 45.37
N VAL A 89 -26.06 19.43 44.17
CA VAL A 89 -26.50 18.40 43.22
C VAL A 89 -25.33 18.01 42.34
N ASN A 90 -24.77 16.84 42.60
CA ASN A 90 -23.62 16.32 41.86
C ASN A 90 -24.09 15.33 40.78
N GLN A 91 -23.32 15.21 39.69
CA GLN A 91 -23.51 14.09 38.78
C GLN A 91 -23.00 12.81 39.44
N ASN A 92 -23.76 11.71 39.33
CA ASN A 92 -23.27 10.41 39.76
C ASN A 92 -22.27 9.88 38.72
N LEU A 93 -20.98 10.10 38.95
CA LEU A 93 -19.90 9.59 38.12
C LEU A 93 -19.49 8.15 38.49
N GLY A 94 -20.09 7.57 39.55
CA GLY A 94 -19.67 6.29 40.09
C GLY A 94 -19.89 5.12 39.14
N TYR A 95 -20.94 5.16 38.33
CA TYR A 95 -21.18 4.13 37.31
C TYR A 95 -20.17 4.23 36.15
N LEU A 96 -19.87 5.45 35.69
CA LEU A 96 -18.84 5.71 34.67
C LEU A 96 -17.47 5.27 35.16
N GLN A 97 -17.12 5.61 36.41
CA GLN A 97 -15.87 5.18 37.02
C GLN A 97 -15.75 3.65 37.08
N LYS A 98 -16.83 2.93 37.40
CA LYS A 98 -16.83 1.46 37.39
C LYS A 98 -16.62 0.89 35.99
N MET A 99 -17.28 1.45 34.98
CA MET A 99 -17.08 1.03 33.58
C MET A 99 -15.66 1.32 33.08
N ILE A 100 -15.14 2.51 33.39
CA ILE A 100 -13.77 2.92 33.07
C ILE A 100 -12.78 1.97 33.73
N ASN A 101 -12.95 1.65 35.01
CA ASN A 101 -12.05 0.73 35.73
C ASN A 101 -12.02 -0.69 35.14
N THR A 102 -13.11 -1.13 34.49
CA THR A 102 -13.14 -2.42 33.78
C THR A 102 -12.30 -2.40 32.51
N ILE A 103 -12.18 -1.23 31.85
CA ILE A 103 -11.40 -1.06 30.62
C ILE A 103 -9.94 -0.71 30.96
N GLU A 104 -9.75 0.36 31.75
CA GLU A 104 -8.46 0.89 32.17
C GLU A 104 -8.45 1.20 33.67
N PRO A 105 -7.83 0.34 34.51
CA PRO A 105 -7.89 0.48 35.97
C PRO A 105 -7.09 1.67 36.53
N ASN A 106 -6.23 2.28 35.71
CA ASN A 106 -5.34 3.38 36.12
C ASN A 106 -5.98 4.76 35.97
N LEU A 107 -7.24 4.84 35.54
CA LEU A 107 -7.92 6.09 35.27
C LEU A 107 -8.83 6.49 36.43
N ARG A 108 -8.89 7.80 36.68
CA ARG A 108 -9.72 8.41 37.71
C ARG A 108 -10.52 9.55 37.12
N LEU A 109 -11.82 9.49 37.35
CA LEU A 109 -12.79 10.51 37.04
C LEU A 109 -13.08 11.28 38.32
N SER A 110 -12.97 12.60 38.28
CA SER A 110 -13.19 13.47 39.43
C SER A 110 -13.91 14.73 38.99
N LYS A 111 -14.82 15.23 39.82
CA LYS A 111 -15.49 16.50 39.56
C LYS A 111 -14.67 17.62 40.18
N VAL A 112 -14.37 18.67 39.41
CA VAL A 112 -13.67 19.86 39.90
C VAL A 112 -14.66 21.04 39.84
N GLY A 113 -15.06 21.51 41.01
CA GLY A 113 -16.16 22.46 41.15
C GLY A 113 -17.51 21.85 40.73
N ASN A 114 -18.41 22.70 40.23
CA ASN A 114 -19.78 22.28 39.89
C ASN A 114 -19.94 21.81 38.43
N THR A 115 -19.05 22.25 37.55
CA THR A 115 -19.25 22.14 36.09
C THR A 115 -18.25 21.23 35.41
N SER A 116 -17.00 21.21 35.88
CA SER A 116 -15.91 20.53 35.17
C SER A 116 -15.73 19.10 35.66
N THR A 117 -15.56 18.19 34.72
CA THR A 117 -15.19 16.80 35.00
C THR A 117 -13.78 16.59 34.51
N VAL A 118 -12.91 16.08 35.37
CA VAL A 118 -11.51 15.82 35.06
C VAL A 118 -11.32 14.31 34.96
N ILE A 119 -10.72 13.86 33.86
CA ILE A 119 -10.17 12.52 33.75
C ILE A 119 -8.65 12.59 33.88
N SER A 120 -8.09 11.77 34.76
CA SER A 120 -6.66 11.73 35.06
C SER A 120 -6.17 10.29 35.13
N GLY A 121 -4.89 10.08 34.86
CA GLY A 121 -4.26 8.76 34.91
C GLY A 121 -3.46 8.46 33.65
N THR A 122 -3.15 7.18 33.45
CA THR A 122 -2.37 6.72 32.30
C THR A 122 -3.17 5.71 31.48
N PHE A 123 -3.28 5.98 30.18
CA PHE A 123 -3.73 5.01 29.19
C PHE A 123 -2.54 4.14 28.77
N ASN A 124 -2.77 2.83 28.68
CA ASN A 124 -1.80 1.93 28.09
C ASN A 124 -1.84 2.00 26.55
N ASP A 125 -3.01 2.28 25.98
CA ASP A 125 -3.25 2.29 24.54
C ASP A 125 -4.00 3.58 24.09
N PRO A 126 -3.53 4.28 23.04
CA PRO A 126 -4.23 5.44 22.48
C PRO A 126 -5.66 5.13 22.00
N HIS A 127 -5.97 3.94 21.49
CA HIS A 127 -7.32 3.59 21.04
C HIS A 127 -8.33 3.56 22.19
N GLN A 128 -7.89 3.07 23.35
CA GLN A 128 -8.73 3.03 24.56
C GLN A 128 -9.06 4.43 25.06
N LYS A 129 -8.15 5.40 24.85
CA LYS A 129 -8.39 6.82 25.16
C LYS A 129 -9.58 7.35 24.38
N THR A 130 -9.58 7.22 23.05
CA THR A 130 -10.69 7.68 22.21
C THR A 130 -12.01 7.01 22.59
N LYS A 131 -11.99 5.70 22.86
CA LYS A 131 -13.18 4.95 23.28
C LYS A 131 -13.73 5.44 24.62
N ILE A 132 -12.88 5.64 25.62
CA ILE A 132 -13.31 6.12 26.94
C ILE A 132 -13.80 7.56 26.89
N MET A 133 -13.15 8.44 26.11
CA MET A 133 -13.64 9.81 25.92
C MET A 133 -15.04 9.82 25.29
N ASN A 134 -15.29 9.00 24.27
CA ASN A 134 -16.61 8.87 23.66
C ASN A 134 -17.65 8.27 24.62
N LEU A 135 -17.25 7.32 25.49
CA LEU A 135 -18.11 6.77 26.54
C LEU A 135 -18.47 7.81 27.60
N LEU A 136 -17.54 8.69 27.99
CA LEU A 136 -17.82 9.78 28.92
C LEU A 136 -18.87 10.74 28.35
N VAL A 137 -18.69 11.16 27.09
CA VAL A 137 -19.62 12.06 26.41
C VAL A 137 -21.00 11.40 26.26
N SER A 138 -21.04 10.15 25.82
CA SER A 138 -22.28 9.37 25.69
C SER A 138 -22.94 9.09 27.06
N GLY A 139 -22.13 9.05 28.13
CA GLY A 139 -22.54 8.92 29.53
C GLY A 139 -23.00 10.22 30.19
N GLY A 140 -23.20 11.30 29.43
CA GLY A 140 -23.72 12.56 29.97
C GLY A 140 -22.68 13.46 30.63
N VAL A 141 -21.38 13.22 30.40
CA VAL A 141 -20.34 14.22 30.69
C VAL A 141 -20.30 15.21 29.54
N ASP A 142 -20.46 16.50 29.84
CA ASP A 142 -20.39 17.55 28.83
C ASP A 142 -18.97 17.65 28.26
N ALA A 143 -18.84 17.51 26.94
CA ALA A 143 -17.57 17.60 26.24
C ALA A 143 -16.90 18.98 26.41
N ALA A 144 -17.69 20.05 26.58
CA ALA A 144 -17.16 21.39 26.77
C ALA A 144 -16.51 21.60 28.15
N THR A 145 -16.89 20.79 29.15
CA THR A 145 -16.37 20.89 30.52
C THR A 145 -15.53 19.70 30.94
N LEU A 146 -15.24 18.79 30.00
CA LEU A 146 -14.35 17.65 30.19
C LEU A 146 -12.89 18.09 30.03
N MET A 147 -12.14 18.00 31.11
CA MET A 147 -10.71 18.28 31.14
C MET A 147 -9.92 16.97 31.08
N ASP A 148 -9.04 16.88 30.09
CA ASP A 148 -8.16 15.73 29.89
C ASP A 148 -6.77 15.99 30.52
N LEU A 149 -6.49 15.32 31.63
CA LEU A 149 -5.16 15.27 32.27
C LEU A 149 -4.52 13.89 32.15
N THR A 150 -4.87 13.14 31.12
CA THR A 150 -4.35 11.79 30.91
C THR A 150 -3.06 11.77 30.11
N GLN A 151 -2.22 10.80 30.41
CA GLN A 151 -1.00 10.51 29.65
C GLN A 151 -1.15 9.15 28.96
N THR A 152 -0.55 8.98 27.78
CA THR A 152 -0.56 7.69 27.07
C THR A 152 0.84 7.10 27.07
N LYS A 153 0.98 5.83 27.48
CA LYS A 153 2.28 5.16 27.55
C LYS A 153 2.80 4.70 26.19
N LYS A 154 1.92 4.24 25.31
CA LYS A 154 2.27 3.82 23.95
C LYS A 154 2.12 4.97 22.96
N VAL A 155 3.03 5.03 22.01
CA VAL A 155 2.92 5.88 20.82
C VAL A 155 2.01 5.17 19.81
N ASN A 156 1.27 5.94 19.03
CA ASN A 156 0.48 5.43 17.90
C ASN A 156 1.36 4.57 16.98
N LYS A 157 0.77 3.54 16.39
CA LYS A 157 1.47 2.72 15.40
C LYS A 157 1.73 3.56 14.14
N MET A 158 2.93 3.39 13.57
CA MET A 158 3.23 3.90 12.24
C MET A 158 2.99 2.79 11.24
N ILE A 159 2.45 3.13 10.08
CA ILE A 159 2.18 2.20 8.99
C ILE A 159 2.99 2.68 7.79
N ARG A 160 3.94 1.86 7.37
CA ARG A 160 4.71 2.04 6.15
C ARG A 160 4.04 1.24 5.04
N THR A 161 3.83 1.85 3.89
CA THR A 161 3.17 1.24 2.75
C THR A 161 4.07 1.37 1.54
N LYS A 162 4.31 0.24 0.86
CA LYS A 162 5.01 0.17 -0.42
C LYS A 162 4.01 -0.09 -1.53
N LEU A 163 4.11 0.67 -2.62
CA LEU A 163 3.30 0.52 -3.82
C LEU A 163 4.21 0.21 -5.00
N TYR A 164 3.90 -0.88 -5.70
CA TYR A 164 4.55 -1.24 -6.96
C TYR A 164 3.55 -1.15 -8.11
N LEU A 165 3.92 -0.39 -9.12
CA LEU A 165 3.24 -0.42 -10.42
C LEU A 165 4.07 -1.30 -11.35
N VAL A 166 3.48 -2.38 -11.85
CA VAL A 166 4.19 -3.38 -12.65
C VAL A 166 3.48 -3.59 -13.97
N GLU A 167 4.22 -3.45 -15.06
CA GLU A 167 3.80 -3.89 -16.39
C GLU A 167 4.31 -5.31 -16.65
N VAL A 168 3.44 -6.20 -17.12
CA VAL A 168 3.75 -7.61 -17.40
C VAL A 168 3.53 -7.88 -18.88
N ASN A 169 4.59 -8.31 -19.57
CA ASN A 169 4.54 -8.73 -20.96
C ASN A 169 4.27 -10.23 -21.05
N ASN A 170 3.02 -10.60 -21.32
CA ASN A 170 2.62 -12.00 -21.38
C ASN A 170 3.20 -12.74 -22.59
N ASN A 171 3.53 -12.03 -23.68
CA ASN A 171 4.17 -12.66 -24.83
C ASN A 171 5.58 -13.12 -24.45
N LYS A 172 6.32 -12.26 -23.73
CA LYS A 172 7.65 -12.61 -23.29
C LYS A 172 7.64 -13.72 -22.25
N ALA A 173 6.65 -13.70 -21.35
CA ALA A 173 6.42 -14.81 -20.41
C ALA A 173 6.22 -16.13 -21.16
N LYS A 174 5.36 -16.14 -22.19
CA LYS A 174 5.07 -17.31 -23.01
C LYS A 174 6.29 -17.83 -23.78
N GLU A 175 7.13 -16.94 -24.31
CA GLU A 175 8.39 -17.31 -24.96
C GLU A 175 9.37 -17.99 -24.01
N LEU A 176 9.40 -17.57 -22.73
CA LEU A 176 10.36 -18.07 -21.75
C LEU A 176 9.91 -19.36 -21.05
N GLY A 177 8.61 -19.60 -20.88
CA GLY A 177 8.09 -20.68 -20.03
C GLY A 177 6.96 -21.54 -20.62
N GLY A 178 6.91 -21.68 -21.95
CA GLY A 178 5.88 -22.48 -22.62
C GLY A 178 4.49 -21.83 -22.57
N VAL A 179 3.42 -22.64 -22.76
CA VAL A 179 2.05 -22.18 -23.14
C VAL A 179 1.42 -21.11 -22.22
N THR A 180 1.98 -20.80 -21.07
CA THR A 180 1.48 -19.76 -20.14
C THR A 180 2.59 -18.97 -19.41
N GLY A 181 3.87 -19.22 -19.69
CA GLY A 181 4.98 -18.64 -18.89
C GLY A 181 5.07 -19.15 -17.44
N ILE A 182 4.30 -20.18 -17.08
CA ILE A 182 4.26 -20.77 -15.74
C ILE A 182 5.41 -21.78 -15.55
N GLY A 183 5.94 -22.37 -16.64
CA GLY A 183 7.04 -23.35 -16.58
C GLY A 183 8.30 -22.79 -15.90
N ILE A 184 8.69 -21.56 -16.27
CA ILE A 184 9.79 -20.84 -15.61
C ILE A 184 9.51 -20.62 -14.13
N PHE A 185 8.27 -20.27 -13.78
CA PHE A 185 7.93 -19.94 -12.41
C PHE A 185 8.06 -21.18 -11.52
N SER A 186 7.52 -22.32 -11.96
CA SER A 186 7.66 -23.62 -11.29
C SER A 186 9.12 -24.05 -11.12
N GLU A 187 9.93 -23.93 -12.18
CA GLU A 187 11.34 -24.34 -12.20
C GLU A 187 12.23 -23.51 -11.25
N TYR A 188 11.98 -22.20 -11.16
CA TYR A 188 12.81 -21.31 -10.34
C TYR A 188 12.30 -21.13 -8.91
N THR A 189 11.03 -21.45 -8.61
CA THR A 189 10.46 -21.24 -7.27
C THR A 189 10.20 -22.53 -6.49
N ASN A 190 10.61 -23.69 -7.03
CA ASN A 190 10.39 -25.03 -6.44
C ASN A 190 8.91 -25.30 -6.11
N LEU A 191 7.99 -24.67 -6.83
CA LEU A 191 6.55 -24.79 -6.62
C LEU A 191 5.99 -25.87 -7.55
N SER A 192 5.51 -26.98 -6.97
CA SER A 192 4.88 -28.05 -7.73
C SER A 192 3.49 -27.61 -8.22
N ILE A 193 3.46 -27.05 -9.43
CA ILE A 193 2.22 -26.66 -10.12
C ILE A 193 2.10 -27.59 -11.33
N ASN A 194 0.96 -28.28 -11.48
CA ASN A 194 0.72 -29.15 -12.62
C ASN A 194 0.43 -28.29 -13.87
N PRO A 195 1.37 -28.15 -14.83
CA PRO A 195 1.22 -27.27 -15.98
C PRO A 195 0.06 -27.70 -16.91
N ASP A 196 -0.32 -28.98 -16.87
CA ASP A 196 -1.39 -29.55 -17.71
C ASP A 196 -2.80 -29.20 -17.21
N SER A 197 -2.93 -28.67 -16.00
CA SER A 197 -4.23 -28.30 -15.40
C SER A 197 -4.67 -26.86 -15.69
N ILE A 198 -3.81 -26.04 -16.30
CA ILE A 198 -4.04 -24.61 -16.52
C ILE A 198 -4.18 -24.34 -18.02
N THR A 199 -5.32 -24.73 -18.59
CA THR A 199 -5.68 -24.34 -19.96
C THR A 199 -6.28 -22.94 -19.96
N GLY A 200 -5.53 -21.94 -20.43
CA GLY A 200 -6.09 -20.65 -20.86
C GLY A 200 -5.91 -19.43 -19.94
N ALA A 201 -5.07 -19.49 -18.90
CA ALA A 201 -4.73 -18.31 -18.09
C ALA A 201 -3.51 -17.57 -18.66
N THR A 202 -3.56 -16.24 -18.74
CA THR A 202 -2.38 -15.40 -18.98
C THR A 202 -1.44 -15.46 -17.77
N PHE A 203 -0.15 -15.18 -17.95
CA PHE A 203 0.82 -15.16 -16.85
C PHE A 203 0.41 -14.15 -15.76
N SER A 204 -0.11 -12.99 -16.17
CA SER A 204 -0.72 -12.01 -15.28
C SER A 204 -1.94 -12.53 -14.49
N GLY A 205 -2.84 -13.29 -15.13
CA GLY A 205 -3.99 -13.91 -14.48
C GLY A 205 -3.58 -14.97 -13.46
N PHE A 206 -2.52 -15.72 -13.76
CA PHE A 206 -1.90 -16.65 -12.83
C PHE A 206 -1.28 -15.92 -11.62
N LEU A 207 -0.53 -14.83 -11.85
CA LEU A 207 0.00 -14.00 -10.76
C LEU A 207 -1.12 -13.49 -9.86
N LEU A 208 -2.21 -12.97 -10.44
CA LEU A 208 -3.38 -12.49 -9.71
C LEU A 208 -4.02 -13.57 -8.82
N ASP A 209 -4.27 -14.76 -9.38
CA ASP A 209 -4.95 -15.86 -8.69
C ASP A 209 -4.11 -16.52 -7.57
N HIS A 210 -2.78 -16.45 -7.68
CA HIS A 210 -1.88 -17.17 -6.78
C HIS A 210 -1.10 -16.29 -5.79
N THR A 211 -1.14 -14.94 -5.91
CA THR A 211 -0.51 -13.99 -4.96
C THR A 211 -0.74 -14.30 -3.48
N ALA A 212 -1.98 -14.60 -3.09
CA ALA A 212 -2.33 -14.91 -1.70
C ALA A 212 -1.78 -16.27 -1.21
N LYS A 213 -1.63 -17.25 -2.11
CA LYS A 213 -1.05 -18.57 -1.77
C LYS A 213 0.47 -18.51 -1.70
N TYR A 214 1.12 -17.60 -2.43
CA TYR A 214 2.58 -17.44 -2.43
C TYR A 214 3.13 -16.98 -1.09
N THR A 215 2.58 -15.91 -0.51
CA THR A 215 3.08 -15.34 0.77
C THR A 215 2.94 -16.31 1.94
N ALA A 216 1.91 -17.17 1.93
CA ALA A 216 1.60 -18.06 3.04
C ALA A 216 2.34 -19.41 3.01
N SER A 217 2.75 -19.91 1.83
CA SER A 217 3.22 -21.31 1.68
C SER A 217 4.72 -21.48 1.43
N THR A 218 5.43 -20.46 0.92
CA THR A 218 6.81 -20.63 0.43
C THR A 218 7.87 -19.82 1.17
N GLY A 219 7.47 -18.80 1.94
CA GLY A 219 8.43 -17.84 2.49
C GLY A 219 9.15 -16.98 1.43
N ALA A 220 8.81 -17.14 0.14
CA ALA A 220 9.35 -16.33 -0.95
C ALA A 220 8.61 -14.98 -1.02
N SER A 221 9.37 -13.89 -1.15
CA SER A 221 8.77 -12.54 -1.26
C SER A 221 8.26 -12.32 -2.69
N VAL A 222 7.03 -11.80 -2.82
CA VAL A 222 6.47 -11.38 -4.13
C VAL A 222 7.41 -10.36 -4.79
N VAL A 223 8.10 -9.54 -3.98
CA VAL A 223 9.09 -8.58 -4.45
C VAL A 223 10.29 -9.27 -5.12
N GLY A 224 10.81 -10.36 -4.55
CA GLY A 224 11.92 -11.12 -5.15
C GLY A 224 11.51 -11.72 -6.50
N THR A 225 10.27 -12.22 -6.60
CA THR A 225 9.68 -12.68 -7.86
C THR A 225 9.58 -11.56 -8.90
N LEU A 226 9.04 -10.40 -8.52
CA LEU A 226 8.88 -9.28 -9.46
C LEU A 226 10.22 -8.82 -10.03
N LYS A 227 11.27 -8.78 -9.20
CA LYS A 227 12.63 -8.45 -9.63
C LYS A 227 13.27 -9.51 -10.53
N PHE A 228 13.01 -10.79 -10.26
CA PHE A 228 13.43 -11.86 -11.17
C PHE A 228 12.75 -11.73 -12.54
N LEU A 229 11.44 -11.48 -12.56
CA LEU A 229 10.69 -11.25 -13.79
C LEU A 229 11.17 -10.00 -14.53
N GLU A 230 11.59 -8.97 -13.80
CA GLU A 230 12.24 -7.79 -14.34
C GLU A 230 13.57 -8.12 -15.02
N GLU A 231 14.44 -8.90 -14.37
CA GLU A 231 15.70 -9.35 -14.97
C GLU A 231 15.48 -10.18 -16.24
N LYS A 232 14.45 -11.04 -16.25
CA LYS A 232 14.07 -11.83 -17.42
C LYS A 232 13.33 -11.01 -18.49
N GLY A 233 13.02 -9.74 -18.23
CA GLY A 233 12.30 -8.85 -19.15
C GLY A 233 10.82 -9.22 -19.33
N VAL A 234 10.25 -10.02 -18.42
CA VAL A 234 8.83 -10.40 -18.41
C VAL A 234 8.00 -9.34 -17.70
N ALA A 235 8.53 -8.76 -16.63
CA ALA A 235 7.92 -7.65 -15.91
C ALA A 235 8.77 -6.39 -16.06
N THR A 236 8.16 -5.23 -15.92
CA THR A 236 8.84 -3.95 -15.75
C THR A 236 8.23 -3.25 -14.56
N ILE A 237 9.03 -2.91 -13.56
CA ILE A 237 8.56 -2.09 -12.45
C ILE A 237 8.57 -0.63 -12.93
N LEU A 238 7.38 -0.05 -13.08
CA LEU A 238 7.21 1.32 -13.54
C LEU A 238 7.42 2.31 -12.38
N ASP A 239 6.88 1.98 -11.20
CA ASP A 239 7.03 2.79 -9.99
C ASP A 239 7.25 1.92 -8.74
N ASP A 240 8.11 2.43 -7.84
CA ASP A 240 8.36 1.91 -6.49
C ASP A 240 8.22 3.08 -5.50
N THR A 241 7.03 3.24 -4.93
CA THR A 241 6.71 4.34 -4.00
C THR A 241 6.60 3.82 -2.58
N VAL A 242 7.23 4.51 -1.64
CA VAL A 242 7.15 4.22 -0.21
C VAL A 242 6.55 5.42 0.53
N LEU A 243 5.54 5.16 1.35
CA LEU A 243 4.88 6.15 2.18
C LEU A 243 4.84 5.65 3.62
N ILE A 244 4.99 6.54 4.59
CA ILE A 244 4.79 6.23 6.00
C ILE A 244 3.78 7.21 6.60
N THR A 245 2.82 6.69 7.34
CA THR A 245 1.82 7.50 8.03
C THR A 245 1.57 6.97 9.43
N THR A 246 1.03 7.82 10.28
CA THR A 246 0.44 7.35 11.55
C THR A 246 -0.98 6.88 11.30
N GLU A 247 -1.45 5.96 12.12
CA GLU A 247 -2.84 5.51 12.03
C GLU A 247 -3.85 6.67 12.15
N GLU A 248 -5.00 6.50 11.49
CA GLU A 248 -6.12 7.43 11.39
C GLU A 248 -5.80 8.79 10.73
N ASN A 249 -4.58 8.98 10.24
CA ASN A 249 -4.14 10.18 9.52
C ASN A 249 -3.99 9.93 8.02
N ASN A 250 -4.37 10.93 7.23
CA ASN A 250 -4.19 10.93 5.78
C ASN A 250 -2.73 11.24 5.45
N ALA A 251 -2.15 10.47 4.55
CA ALA A 251 -0.87 10.77 3.93
C ALA A 251 -1.05 10.88 2.42
N SER A 252 -0.40 11.88 1.83
CA SER A 252 -0.43 12.11 0.38
C SER A 252 0.98 12.25 -0.14
N PHE A 253 1.27 11.53 -1.21
CA PHE A 253 2.50 11.60 -1.97
C PHE A 253 2.17 11.99 -3.41
N HIS A 254 2.87 12.98 -3.94
CA HIS A 254 2.71 13.43 -5.31
C HIS A 254 4.07 13.63 -5.96
N VAL A 255 4.26 13.04 -7.14
CA VAL A 255 5.43 13.18 -7.99
C VAL A 255 4.95 13.44 -9.40
N GLY A 256 5.32 14.59 -9.94
CA GLY A 256 4.79 15.02 -11.21
C GLY A 256 5.02 16.51 -11.46
N GLY A 257 4.19 17.07 -12.33
CA GLY A 257 4.20 18.49 -12.62
C GLY A 257 2.81 19.00 -12.98
N GLU A 258 2.74 20.29 -13.25
CA GLU A 258 1.52 20.97 -13.67
C GLU A 258 1.65 21.40 -15.13
N VAL A 259 0.56 21.30 -15.88
CA VAL A 259 0.44 21.82 -17.24
C VAL A 259 -0.71 22.82 -17.29
N TYR A 260 -0.51 23.92 -18.01
CA TYR A 260 -1.54 24.94 -18.19
C TYR A 260 -2.28 24.71 -19.51
N ILE A 261 -3.57 24.39 -19.42
CA ILE A 261 -4.44 24.09 -20.56
C ILE A 261 -5.30 25.33 -20.87
N PRO A 262 -5.31 25.85 -22.10
CA PRO A 262 -6.20 26.94 -22.46
C PRO A 262 -7.66 26.49 -22.51
N ILE A 263 -8.50 27.07 -21.66
CA ILE A 263 -9.94 26.72 -21.56
C ILE A 263 -10.87 27.74 -22.22
N GLY A 264 -10.36 28.93 -22.56
CA GLY A 264 -11.19 29.95 -23.20
C GLY A 264 -10.49 31.28 -23.42
N LEU A 265 -11.25 32.19 -24.01
CA LEU A 265 -10.89 33.59 -24.19
C LEU A 265 -11.87 34.46 -23.41
N THR A 266 -11.35 35.39 -22.63
CA THR A 266 -12.11 36.42 -21.92
C THR A 266 -11.71 37.77 -22.47
N GLN A 267 -12.66 38.70 -22.57
CA GLN A 267 -12.35 40.09 -22.87
C GLN A 267 -12.18 40.84 -21.57
N ASN A 268 -11.03 41.49 -21.40
CA ASN A 268 -10.84 42.46 -20.32
C ASN A 268 -11.63 43.74 -20.64
N SER A 269 -11.78 44.64 -19.65
CA SER A 269 -12.56 45.89 -19.79
C SER A 269 -12.04 46.85 -20.89
N THR A 270 -10.88 46.54 -21.47
CA THR A 270 -10.22 47.27 -22.56
C THR A 270 -10.50 46.65 -23.94
N GLY A 271 -11.27 45.56 -24.03
CA GLY A 271 -11.63 44.89 -25.29
C GLY A 271 -10.54 43.99 -25.90
N LEU A 272 -9.48 43.69 -25.15
CA LEU A 272 -8.40 42.80 -25.60
C LEU A 272 -8.69 41.33 -25.17
N PRO A 273 -8.53 40.36 -26.07
CA PRO A 273 -8.68 38.95 -25.72
C PRO A 273 -7.55 38.52 -24.77
N THR A 274 -7.91 37.95 -23.63
CA THR A 274 -7.01 37.34 -22.64
C THR A 274 -7.28 35.84 -22.62
N ILE A 275 -6.23 35.02 -22.67
CA ILE A 275 -6.34 33.55 -22.63
C ILE A 275 -6.55 33.12 -21.18
N GLN A 276 -7.62 32.37 -20.92
CA GLN A 276 -7.82 31.66 -19.65
C GLN A 276 -7.10 30.32 -19.70
N LEU A 277 -6.26 30.09 -18.70
CA LEU A 277 -5.53 28.84 -18.50
C LEU A 277 -6.11 28.12 -17.28
N GLU A 278 -6.36 26.83 -17.40
CA GLU A 278 -6.65 25.90 -16.30
C GLU A 278 -5.39 25.09 -16.00
N GLU A 279 -5.04 24.98 -14.72
CA GLU A 279 -3.92 24.17 -14.27
C GLU A 279 -4.37 22.71 -14.12
N LYS A 280 -3.61 21.80 -14.70
CA LYS A 280 -3.84 20.35 -14.58
C LYS A 280 -2.57 19.64 -14.13
N GLU A 281 -2.65 18.98 -12.99
CA GLU A 281 -1.59 18.11 -12.47
C GLU A 281 -1.48 16.83 -13.33
N TYR A 282 -0.24 16.38 -13.57
CA TYR A 282 0.08 15.07 -14.13
C TYR A 282 1.18 14.41 -13.28
N GLY A 283 1.32 13.09 -13.41
CA GLY A 283 2.23 12.26 -12.61
C GLY A 283 1.49 11.35 -11.64
N LEU A 284 2.24 10.77 -10.70
CA LEU A 284 1.76 9.84 -9.70
C LEU A 284 1.28 10.61 -8.46
N ARG A 285 0.06 10.33 -8.02
CA ARG A 285 -0.54 10.82 -6.78
C ARG A 285 -1.10 9.62 -6.01
N LEU A 286 -0.52 9.37 -4.84
CA LEU A 286 -0.97 8.36 -3.90
C LEU A 286 -1.53 9.08 -2.66
N THR A 287 -2.80 8.83 -2.36
CA THR A 287 -3.41 9.21 -1.08
C THR A 287 -3.76 7.94 -0.33
N LEU A 288 -3.36 7.90 0.93
CA LEU A 288 -3.52 6.73 1.77
C LEU A 288 -4.04 7.18 3.14
N LYS A 289 -5.08 6.49 3.61
CA LYS A 289 -5.52 6.56 5.00
C LYS A 289 -5.51 5.16 5.57
N THR A 290 -4.88 4.99 6.72
CA THR A 290 -4.73 3.68 7.35
C THR A 290 -5.33 3.68 8.74
N LYS A 291 -5.82 2.52 9.18
CA LYS A 291 -6.30 2.30 10.53
C LYS A 291 -5.87 0.92 11.00
N PHE A 292 -5.15 0.89 12.12
CA PHE A 292 -4.76 -0.36 12.75
C PHE A 292 -5.96 -1.05 13.38
N MET A 293 -6.02 -2.38 13.25
CA MET A 293 -7.01 -3.21 13.92
C MET A 293 -6.30 -3.98 15.03
N GLU A 294 -6.82 -3.85 16.27
CA GLU A 294 -6.21 -4.44 17.48
C GLU A 294 -6.05 -5.97 17.43
N LYS A 295 -6.74 -6.65 16.50
CA LYS A 295 -6.75 -8.10 16.39
C LYS A 295 -5.92 -8.56 15.18
N ASP A 296 -4.95 -9.43 15.43
CA ASP A 296 -4.18 -10.21 14.43
C ASP A 296 -3.32 -9.40 13.43
N ASP A 297 -2.88 -8.19 13.81
CA ASP A 297 -2.02 -7.29 13.00
C ASP A 297 -2.62 -6.91 11.63
N PHE A 298 -3.95 -6.82 11.57
CA PHE A 298 -4.66 -6.34 10.40
C PHE A 298 -4.73 -4.81 10.38
N MET A 299 -4.81 -4.26 9.17
CA MET A 299 -4.95 -2.85 8.90
C MET A 299 -6.05 -2.65 7.86
N HIS A 300 -6.92 -1.70 8.13
CA HIS A 300 -7.85 -1.16 7.15
C HIS A 300 -7.13 -0.03 6.40
N MET A 301 -7.14 -0.06 5.08
CA MET A 301 -6.54 0.97 4.24
C MET A 301 -7.52 1.45 3.17
N ASP A 302 -7.71 2.77 3.13
CA ASP A 302 -8.35 3.49 2.03
C ASP A 302 -7.22 4.06 1.16
N ILE A 303 -7.22 3.66 -0.11
CA ILE A 303 -6.12 3.91 -1.05
C ILE A 303 -6.69 4.52 -2.32
N GLN A 304 -6.17 5.71 -2.66
CA GLN A 304 -6.45 6.38 -3.90
C GLN A 304 -5.14 6.58 -4.67
N ILE A 305 -5.04 5.96 -5.84
CA ILE A 305 -3.90 6.08 -6.74
C ILE A 305 -4.38 6.75 -8.02
N LYS A 306 -3.69 7.80 -8.43
CA LYS A 306 -3.86 8.44 -9.73
C LYS A 306 -2.49 8.55 -10.38
N ASP A 307 -2.27 7.82 -11.45
CA ASP A 307 -1.11 8.00 -12.32
C ASP A 307 -1.57 8.65 -13.61
N SER A 308 -0.82 9.63 -14.11
CA SER A 308 -1.15 10.37 -15.33
C SER A 308 0.12 10.74 -16.09
N GLU A 309 0.16 10.40 -17.36
CA GLU A 309 1.29 10.69 -18.25
C GLU A 309 0.79 11.36 -19.53
N PHE A 310 1.68 12.09 -20.21
CA PHE A 310 1.37 12.62 -21.53
C PHE A 310 1.21 11.49 -22.53
N ASP A 311 0.17 11.58 -23.35
CA ASP A 311 0.02 10.68 -24.47
C ASP A 311 1.06 11.01 -25.55
N THR A 312 1.87 10.03 -25.92
CA THR A 312 2.87 10.17 -27.00
C THR A 312 2.23 10.13 -28.39
N ASN A 313 0.98 9.69 -28.51
CA ASN A 313 0.25 9.72 -29.76
C ASN A 313 -0.45 11.07 -29.97
N HIS A 314 0.21 11.94 -30.73
CA HIS A 314 -0.32 13.26 -31.09
C HIS A 314 -1.64 13.24 -31.88
N GLU A 315 -2.07 12.08 -32.40
CA GLU A 315 -3.41 11.95 -33.01
C GLU A 315 -4.54 12.11 -31.98
N HIS A 316 -4.25 11.82 -30.71
CA HIS A 316 -5.21 12.01 -29.62
C HIS A 316 -5.24 13.46 -29.10
N ASP A 317 -4.31 14.32 -29.52
CA ASP A 317 -4.27 15.71 -29.06
C ASP A 317 -5.46 16.51 -29.59
N VAL A 318 -6.01 17.38 -28.73
CA VAL A 318 -7.14 18.24 -29.11
C VAL A 318 -6.62 19.46 -29.86
N LYS A 319 -6.99 19.59 -31.14
CA LYS A 319 -6.58 20.72 -31.98
C LYS A 319 -7.45 21.95 -31.73
N LEU A 320 -6.81 23.05 -31.31
CA LEU A 320 -7.41 24.38 -31.14
C LEU A 320 -7.01 25.29 -32.32
N GLY A 321 -7.48 24.94 -33.52
CA GLY A 321 -7.12 25.63 -34.77
C GLY A 321 -5.94 24.98 -35.51
N GLU A 322 -5.31 25.72 -36.42
CA GLU A 322 -4.27 25.15 -37.31
C GLU A 322 -2.91 24.91 -36.62
N ASN A 323 -2.56 25.70 -35.60
CA ASN A 323 -1.22 25.71 -35.00
C ASN A 323 -1.18 25.43 -33.49
N THR A 324 -2.32 25.19 -32.85
CA THR A 324 -2.38 24.96 -31.40
C THR A 324 -2.99 23.58 -31.14
N SER A 325 -2.33 22.77 -30.34
CA SER A 325 -2.84 21.50 -29.85
C SER A 325 -2.71 21.44 -28.33
N VAL A 326 -3.70 20.82 -27.69
CA VAL A 326 -3.68 20.51 -26.27
C VAL A 326 -3.31 19.03 -26.14
N PRO A 327 -2.24 18.70 -25.39
CA PRO A 327 -1.82 17.33 -25.26
C PRO A 327 -2.87 16.49 -24.53
N SER A 328 -3.06 15.27 -25.01
CA SER A 328 -3.87 14.27 -24.30
C SER A 328 -3.09 13.60 -23.18
N PHE A 329 -3.82 13.04 -22.22
CA PHE A 329 -3.25 12.35 -21.05
C PHE A 329 -3.77 10.93 -20.98
N ILE A 330 -2.87 9.99 -20.68
CA ILE A 330 -3.22 8.64 -20.30
C ILE A 330 -3.27 8.62 -18.77
N SER A 331 -4.42 8.24 -18.20
CA SER A 331 -4.59 8.17 -16.75
C SER A 331 -4.93 6.76 -16.29
N LYS A 332 -4.30 6.31 -15.20
CA LYS A 332 -4.60 5.07 -14.49
C LYS A 332 -5.05 5.44 -13.09
N ASN A 333 -6.28 5.08 -12.73
CA ASN A 333 -6.87 5.46 -11.45
C ASN A 333 -7.36 4.22 -10.71
N ILE A 334 -7.04 4.14 -9.41
CA ILE A 334 -7.55 3.14 -8.48
C ILE A 334 -8.10 3.87 -7.26
N ASP A 335 -9.32 3.50 -6.87
CA ASP A 335 -9.95 3.90 -5.60
C ASP A 335 -10.45 2.61 -4.95
N THR A 336 -9.87 2.25 -3.80
CA THR A 336 -10.13 0.96 -3.16
C THR A 336 -10.01 1.03 -1.65
N ASP A 337 -10.78 0.16 -1.00
CA ASP A 337 -10.84 -0.03 0.44
C ASP A 337 -10.52 -1.50 0.74
N ILE A 338 -9.42 -1.75 1.44
CA ILE A 338 -8.92 -3.10 1.69
C ILE A 338 -8.56 -3.33 3.15
N VAL A 339 -8.59 -4.60 3.54
CA VAL A 339 -8.07 -5.08 4.82
C VAL A 339 -6.88 -5.99 4.57
N ALA A 340 -5.76 -5.67 5.18
CA ALA A 340 -4.47 -6.30 4.93
C ALA A 340 -3.76 -6.66 6.23
N LYS A 341 -3.07 -7.80 6.28
CA LYS A 341 -2.15 -8.07 7.38
C LYS A 341 -0.80 -7.37 7.17
N SER A 342 -0.10 -7.03 8.26
CA SER A 342 1.29 -6.55 8.18
C SER A 342 2.18 -7.49 7.36
N GLN A 343 2.98 -6.92 6.47
CA GLN A 343 3.88 -7.56 5.50
C GLN A 343 3.20 -8.44 4.43
N GLN A 344 1.88 -8.44 4.36
CA GLN A 344 1.16 -9.17 3.31
C GLN A 344 1.17 -8.39 2.00
N VAL A 345 1.49 -9.07 0.89
CA VAL A 345 1.38 -8.47 -0.44
C VAL A 345 -0.03 -8.63 -0.96
N ILE A 346 -0.60 -7.54 -1.46
CA ILE A 346 -1.96 -7.49 -2.00
C ILE A 346 -1.91 -6.90 -3.39
N VAL A 347 -2.64 -7.51 -4.32
CA VAL A 347 -2.89 -6.89 -5.63
C VAL A 347 -4.15 -6.06 -5.52
N LEU A 348 -4.02 -4.74 -5.70
CA LEU A 348 -5.15 -3.80 -5.62
C LEU A 348 -6.03 -3.90 -6.87
N GLY A 349 -5.43 -4.25 -8.00
CA GLY A 349 -6.12 -4.38 -9.28
C GLY A 349 -5.16 -4.32 -10.46
N GLY A 350 -5.72 -4.33 -11.66
CA GLY A 350 -4.95 -4.24 -12.88
C GLY A 350 -5.79 -4.26 -14.15
N ARG A 351 -5.17 -3.88 -15.26
CA ARG A 351 -5.79 -3.94 -16.59
C ARG A 351 -5.15 -5.08 -17.37
N LEU A 352 -5.97 -6.08 -17.71
CA LEU A 352 -5.60 -7.11 -18.68
C LEU A 352 -5.94 -6.61 -20.08
N HIS A 353 -4.93 -6.31 -20.89
CA HIS A 353 -5.14 -5.73 -22.22
C HIS A 353 -4.40 -6.51 -23.31
N THR A 354 -5.19 -7.05 -24.22
CA THR A 354 -4.73 -7.68 -25.46
C THR A 354 -5.09 -6.79 -26.63
N GLU A 355 -4.09 -6.34 -27.35
CA GLU A 355 -4.22 -5.65 -28.64
C GLU A 355 -3.78 -6.61 -29.75
N GLU A 356 -4.61 -6.78 -30.78
CA GLU A 356 -4.33 -7.65 -31.93
C GLU A 356 -4.36 -6.84 -33.22
N LEU A 357 -3.19 -6.65 -33.83
CA LEU A 357 -3.01 -5.98 -35.10
C LEU A 357 -2.83 -7.03 -36.20
N ASN A 358 -3.80 -7.09 -37.11
CA ASN A 358 -3.76 -7.99 -38.26
C ASN A 358 -3.34 -7.21 -39.50
N TYR A 359 -2.16 -7.55 -40.03
CA TYR A 359 -1.70 -7.08 -41.33
C TYR A 359 -1.97 -8.17 -42.37
N GLU A 360 -2.69 -7.84 -43.43
CA GLU A 360 -2.91 -8.72 -44.58
C GLU A 360 -2.39 -8.02 -45.83
N ASP A 361 -1.29 -8.52 -46.36
CA ASP A 361 -0.79 -8.15 -47.68
C ASP A 361 -1.29 -9.19 -48.68
N LYS A 362 -1.97 -8.75 -49.75
CA LYS A 362 -2.48 -9.66 -50.78
C LYS A 362 -2.09 -9.19 -52.17
N VAL A 363 -1.79 -10.15 -53.06
CA VAL A 363 -1.63 -9.87 -54.49
C VAL A 363 -3.02 -9.55 -55.07
N PRO A 364 -3.23 -8.38 -55.72
CA PRO A 364 -4.51 -8.05 -56.32
C PRO A 364 -4.99 -9.13 -57.30
N PHE A 365 -6.30 -9.40 -57.34
CA PHE A 365 -6.96 -10.47 -58.12
C PHE A 365 -6.64 -11.91 -57.68
N LEU A 366 -5.38 -12.27 -57.49
CA LEU A 366 -4.98 -13.64 -57.13
C LEU A 366 -5.27 -13.99 -55.66
N GLY A 367 -5.18 -13.00 -54.77
CA GLY A 367 -5.49 -13.17 -53.34
C GLY A 367 -6.98 -13.34 -53.05
N ASP A 368 -7.88 -13.01 -53.99
CA ASP A 368 -9.33 -13.09 -53.80
C ASP A 368 -9.94 -14.39 -54.36
N ILE A 369 -9.11 -15.31 -54.91
CA ILE A 369 -9.57 -16.59 -55.45
C ILE A 369 -9.99 -17.52 -54.27
N PRO A 370 -11.22 -18.06 -54.25
CA PRO A 370 -11.63 -19.05 -53.27
C PRO A 370 -10.72 -20.30 -53.35
N LEU A 371 -10.44 -20.95 -52.21
CA LEU A 371 -9.56 -22.12 -52.09
C LEU A 371 -8.05 -21.88 -52.32
N PHE A 372 -7.66 -21.07 -53.31
CA PHE A 372 -6.24 -20.88 -53.68
C PHE A 372 -5.66 -19.50 -53.29
N GLY A 373 -6.50 -18.53 -52.94
CA GLY A 373 -6.08 -17.17 -52.63
C GLY A 373 -5.17 -17.04 -51.41
N GLU A 374 -5.23 -18.00 -50.48
CA GLU A 374 -4.37 -18.00 -49.28
C GLU A 374 -2.87 -18.14 -49.63
N LEU A 375 -2.53 -18.80 -50.75
CA LEU A 375 -1.13 -18.89 -51.24
C LEU A 375 -0.60 -17.56 -51.78
N PHE A 376 -1.50 -16.62 -52.05
CA PHE A 376 -1.19 -15.27 -52.57
C PHE A 376 -1.49 -14.17 -51.53
N LYS A 377 -1.70 -14.57 -50.27
CA LYS A 377 -1.85 -13.70 -49.10
C LYS A 377 -0.67 -13.92 -48.16
N SER A 378 -0.18 -12.84 -47.58
CA SER A 378 0.73 -12.85 -46.45
C SER A 378 -0.01 -12.23 -45.27
N LYS A 379 -0.29 -13.04 -44.25
CA LYS A 379 -0.91 -12.58 -43.00
C LYS A 379 0.15 -12.48 -41.93
N LYS A 380 0.21 -11.32 -41.28
CA LYS A 380 1.05 -11.07 -40.12
C LYS A 380 0.16 -10.56 -38.99
N THR A 381 -0.07 -11.42 -38.00
CA THR A 381 -0.79 -11.06 -36.78
C THR A 381 0.22 -10.68 -35.71
N MET A 382 0.19 -9.42 -35.28
CA MET A 382 0.95 -8.92 -34.14
C MET A 382 0.02 -8.82 -32.93
N LYS A 383 0.30 -9.57 -31.85
CA LYS A 383 -0.45 -9.47 -30.59
C LYS A 383 0.42 -8.76 -29.55
N LYS A 384 -0.09 -7.71 -28.91
CA LYS A 384 0.55 -7.02 -27.78
C LYS A 384 -0.27 -7.30 -26.52
N ASN A 385 0.36 -7.96 -25.55
CA ASN A 385 -0.29 -8.41 -24.31
C ASN A 385 0.45 -7.85 -23.10
N ASN A 386 0.26 -6.56 -22.85
CA ASN A 386 0.89 -5.86 -21.74
C ASN A 386 -0.15 -5.56 -20.68
N ASP A 387 -0.02 -6.21 -19.53
CA ASP A 387 -0.93 -6.06 -18.42
C ASP A 387 -0.32 -5.18 -17.34
N LEU A 388 -1.14 -4.32 -16.75
CA LEU A 388 -0.71 -3.41 -15.70
C LEU A 388 -1.28 -3.88 -14.37
N LEU A 389 -0.44 -4.09 -13.36
CA LEU A 389 -0.82 -4.57 -12.03
C LEU A 389 -0.32 -3.62 -10.95
N PHE A 390 -1.15 -3.38 -9.93
CA PHE A 390 -0.80 -2.58 -8.75
C PHE A 390 -0.66 -3.49 -7.53
N PHE A 391 0.54 -3.58 -6.97
CA PHE A 391 0.82 -4.34 -5.76
C PHE A 391 1.04 -3.38 -4.58
N LEU A 392 0.53 -3.74 -3.41
CA LEU A 392 0.71 -2.99 -2.19
C LEU A 392 1.18 -3.91 -1.06
N VAL A 393 2.14 -3.42 -0.28
CA VAL A 393 2.69 -4.12 0.90
C VAL A 393 2.67 -3.17 2.08
N PRO A 394 1.79 -3.38 3.07
CA PRO A 394 1.75 -2.56 4.28
C PRO A 394 2.59 -3.19 5.39
N GLU A 395 3.22 -2.40 6.23
CA GLU A 395 4.13 -2.81 7.29
C GLU A 395 3.86 -1.95 8.53
N ILE A 396 3.58 -2.59 9.66
CA ILE A 396 3.46 -1.91 10.94
C ILE A 396 4.86 -1.65 11.50
N VAL A 397 5.20 -0.39 11.73
CA VAL A 397 6.49 0.07 12.25
C VAL A 397 6.30 0.61 13.66
N ASP A 398 7.17 0.19 14.60
CA ASP A 398 7.19 0.76 15.95
C ASP A 398 8.10 2.00 15.98
N ALA A 399 7.49 3.16 16.28
CA ALA A 399 8.20 4.42 16.34
C ALA A 399 9.38 4.44 17.32
N ASN A 400 9.37 3.56 18.34
CA ASN A 400 10.40 3.51 19.38
C ASN A 400 11.55 2.55 19.08
N LYS A 401 11.42 1.65 18.11
CA LYS A 401 12.43 0.61 17.80
C LYS A 401 13.00 0.70 16.40
N ASP A 402 12.19 1.13 15.42
CA ASP A 402 12.44 0.76 14.02
C ASP A 402 12.70 1.95 13.07
N ILE A 403 12.83 3.18 13.58
CA ILE A 403 13.14 4.35 12.73
C ILE A 403 14.66 4.54 12.63
N ASN A 404 15.34 3.59 11.98
CA ASN A 404 16.67 3.81 11.42
C ASN A 404 16.63 3.56 9.89
N ASP A 405 15.92 4.45 9.19
CA ASP A 405 15.57 4.33 7.76
C ASP A 405 16.76 4.15 6.80
N THR A 406 17.98 4.54 7.24
CA THR A 406 19.20 4.37 6.42
C THR A 406 19.56 2.91 6.21
N ASN A 407 19.29 2.05 7.18
CA ASN A 407 19.54 0.62 7.06
C ASN A 407 18.42 -0.08 6.31
N PHE A 408 17.16 0.34 6.46
CA PHE A 408 16.02 -0.35 5.84
C PHE A 408 16.07 -0.38 4.31
N TYR A 409 16.31 0.75 3.62
CA TYR A 409 16.41 0.74 2.15
C TYR A 409 17.53 -0.18 1.67
N ARG A 410 18.64 -0.22 2.42
CA ARG A 410 19.81 -1.05 2.12
C ARG A 410 19.56 -2.52 2.45
N GLU A 411 19.00 -2.82 3.61
CA GLU A 411 18.67 -4.17 4.08
C GLU A 411 17.58 -4.79 3.22
N PHE A 412 16.51 -4.07 2.90
CA PHE A 412 15.48 -4.54 1.96
C PHE A 412 16.06 -4.76 0.55
N LYS A 413 16.93 -3.87 0.06
CA LYS A 413 17.63 -4.11 -1.20
C LYS A 413 18.52 -5.37 -1.11
N ASN A 414 19.24 -5.53 -0.02
CA ASN A 414 20.17 -6.64 0.21
C ASN A 414 19.47 -8.00 0.43
N GLU A 415 18.34 -8.04 1.16
CA GLU A 415 17.52 -9.24 1.37
C GLU A 415 16.96 -9.75 0.04
N ASN A 416 16.56 -8.83 -0.84
CA ASN A 416 16.14 -9.16 -2.20
C ASN A 416 17.33 -9.65 -3.07
N GLU A 417 18.53 -9.08 -2.91
CA GLU A 417 19.74 -9.54 -3.60
C GLU A 417 20.24 -10.92 -3.09
N GLN A 418 20.01 -11.25 -1.82
CA GLN A 418 20.35 -12.55 -1.24
C GLN A 418 19.42 -13.67 -1.73
N PHE A 419 18.12 -13.40 -1.89
CA PHE A 419 17.21 -14.33 -2.57
C PHE A 419 17.67 -14.60 -4.00
N HIS A 420 18.10 -13.56 -4.71
CA HIS A 420 18.69 -13.67 -6.05
C HIS A 420 19.90 -14.61 -6.10
N LYS A 421 20.79 -14.54 -5.11
CA LYS A 421 21.94 -15.47 -5.01
C LYS A 421 21.50 -16.90 -4.73
N ASN A 422 20.58 -17.12 -3.81
CA ASN A 422 20.15 -18.46 -3.43
C ASN A 422 19.50 -19.22 -4.61
N ILE A 423 18.74 -18.53 -5.46
CA ILE A 423 18.11 -19.10 -6.67
C ILE A 423 19.16 -19.44 -7.76
N LEU A 424 20.23 -18.66 -7.86
CA LEU A 424 21.34 -18.91 -8.79
C LEU A 424 22.28 -20.02 -8.27
N ASP A 425 22.49 -20.09 -6.96
CA ASP A 425 23.40 -21.03 -6.31
C ASP A 425 22.78 -22.44 -6.17
N GLU A 426 21.46 -22.57 -5.93
CA GLU A 426 20.78 -23.88 -5.92
C GLU A 426 20.89 -24.61 -7.27
N ASN A 427 20.89 -23.86 -8.38
CA ASN A 427 21.03 -24.40 -9.73
C ASN A 427 22.45 -24.89 -10.08
N SER A 428 23.48 -24.41 -9.39
CA SER A 428 24.84 -24.96 -9.54
C SER A 428 24.99 -26.34 -8.88
N SER A 429 24.16 -26.63 -7.86
CA SER A 429 24.22 -27.88 -7.10
C SER A 429 23.27 -28.99 -7.58
N ASN A 430 22.17 -28.64 -8.23
CA ASN A 430 21.15 -29.60 -8.69
C ASN A 430 21.26 -30.00 -10.18
N GLY A 431 22.19 -29.42 -10.94
CA GLY A 431 22.44 -29.74 -12.35
C GLY A 431 23.14 -31.08 -12.64
N ILE A 432 23.49 -31.89 -11.62
CA ILE A 432 24.18 -33.18 -11.81
C ILE A 432 23.64 -34.28 -10.87
N LYS A 433 22.31 -34.43 -10.68
CA LYS A 433 21.75 -35.63 -10.00
C LYS A 433 20.38 -36.12 -10.50
N ALA A 434 19.91 -35.66 -11.66
CA ALA A 434 18.63 -36.08 -12.22
C ALA A 434 18.77 -36.89 -13.52
N GLN A 435 19.68 -37.87 -13.55
CA GLN A 435 19.75 -38.81 -14.66
C GLN A 435 20.45 -40.12 -14.28
N GLU A 436 19.99 -40.82 -13.23
CA GLU A 436 20.46 -42.20 -13.01
C GLU A 436 19.46 -43.17 -12.35
N ASN A 437 18.23 -42.78 -12.05
CA ASN A 437 17.25 -43.71 -11.48
C ASN A 437 15.92 -43.70 -12.22
N LEU A 438 15.90 -44.31 -13.41
CA LEU A 438 14.68 -44.89 -14.00
C LEU A 438 14.99 -46.34 -14.43
N ALA A 439 15.25 -47.20 -13.44
CA ALA A 439 15.10 -48.63 -13.63
C ALA A 439 13.60 -48.95 -13.53
N VAL A 440 12.98 -49.20 -14.68
CA VAL A 440 11.58 -49.60 -14.80
C VAL A 440 11.43 -51.04 -14.32
N GLU A 441 10.82 -51.23 -13.15
CA GLU A 441 10.31 -52.53 -12.71
C GLU A 441 9.04 -52.86 -13.50
N HIS A 442 9.10 -53.92 -14.31
CA HIS A 442 7.95 -54.49 -15.00
C HIS A 442 7.04 -55.21 -13.99
N LYS A 443 5.77 -54.78 -13.91
CA LYS A 443 4.71 -55.58 -13.28
C LYS A 443 3.79 -56.14 -14.36
N VAL A 444 3.83 -57.46 -14.46
CA VAL A 444 3.07 -58.33 -15.36
C VAL A 444 1.57 -58.14 -15.16
N ILE A 445 0.84 -57.98 -16.26
CA ILE A 445 -0.61 -58.22 -16.35
C ILE A 445 -0.82 -59.20 -17.51
N GLU A 446 -1.21 -60.43 -17.18
CA GLU A 446 -1.68 -61.45 -18.12
C GLU A 446 -3.13 -61.18 -18.52
N VAL A 447 -3.45 -61.21 -19.82
CA VAL A 447 -4.77 -61.61 -20.34
C VAL A 447 -4.61 -62.32 -21.70
N SER A 448 -4.96 -63.61 -21.68
CA SER A 448 -5.43 -64.59 -22.68
C SER A 448 -5.31 -64.39 -24.21
N ASP A 449 -4.89 -65.50 -24.83
CA ASP A 449 -4.78 -65.85 -26.26
C ASP A 449 -6.09 -65.84 -27.09
N ALA A 450 -5.94 -65.61 -28.41
CA ALA A 450 -6.61 -66.35 -29.50
C ALA A 450 -6.06 -65.99 -30.92
N ASP A 451 -5.30 -66.92 -31.50
CA ASP A 451 -5.19 -67.43 -32.90
C ASP A 451 -5.27 -66.52 -34.18
N GLU A 452 -4.09 -66.37 -34.84
CA GLU A 452 -3.68 -66.57 -36.27
C GLU A 452 -4.50 -66.07 -37.51
N PRO A 453 -3.88 -65.92 -38.74
CA PRO A 453 -2.46 -65.84 -39.12
C PRO A 453 -2.08 -64.71 -40.14
N LEU A 454 -0.80 -64.76 -40.49
CA LEU A 454 0.10 -63.93 -41.30
C LEU A 454 -0.31 -63.58 -42.74
N VAL A 455 0.13 -62.40 -43.19
CA VAL A 455 0.58 -62.15 -44.58
C VAL A 455 1.97 -61.51 -44.51
N GLU A 456 2.93 -62.21 -45.11
CA GLU A 456 4.35 -61.88 -45.23
C GLU A 456 4.61 -61.53 -46.70
N ILE A 457 5.22 -60.37 -47.01
CA ILE A 457 6.10 -60.18 -48.17
C ILE A 457 7.22 -59.18 -47.81
N GLU A 458 8.37 -59.78 -47.51
CA GLU A 458 9.72 -59.52 -48.04
C GLU A 458 10.37 -58.12 -48.06
N LEU A 459 11.61 -58.18 -47.57
CA LEU A 459 12.64 -57.16 -47.44
C LEU A 459 13.43 -57.01 -48.74
N GLU A 460 13.84 -55.78 -49.08
CA GLU A 460 15.15 -55.55 -49.71
C GLU A 460 15.85 -54.37 -49.03
N GLY A 461 17.06 -54.64 -48.55
CA GLY A 461 17.87 -53.68 -47.82
C GLY A 461 18.73 -52.79 -48.71
N TYR A 462 19.20 -51.69 -48.14
CA TYR A 462 20.48 -51.10 -48.54
C TYR A 462 21.01 -50.19 -47.42
N SER A 463 22.24 -50.46 -46.97
CA SER A 463 22.95 -49.62 -45.98
C SER A 463 23.47 -48.32 -46.62
N PRO A 464 23.54 -47.19 -45.88
CA PRO A 464 24.03 -45.94 -46.45
C PRO A 464 25.56 -45.92 -46.51
N LYS A 465 26.11 -45.65 -47.70
CA LYS A 465 27.49 -45.19 -47.88
C LYS A 465 27.53 -43.67 -47.78
N MET A 466 28.41 -43.17 -46.93
CA MET A 466 28.94 -41.81 -46.99
C MET A 466 29.76 -41.62 -48.28
N ILE A 467 29.61 -40.45 -48.91
CA ILE A 467 30.67 -39.54 -49.41
C ILE A 467 29.98 -38.31 -50.05
N ALA A 468 30.62 -37.15 -49.84
CA ALA A 468 30.39 -35.79 -50.35
C ALA A 468 30.07 -35.67 -51.86
N ASP A 469 29.66 -34.56 -52.46
CA ASP A 469 29.89 -33.14 -52.21
C ASP A 469 28.85 -32.29 -53.01
N ASP A 470 28.71 -31.04 -52.60
CA ASP A 470 28.39 -29.84 -53.39
C ASP A 470 27.01 -29.66 -54.05
N SER A 471 26.16 -28.86 -53.38
CA SER A 471 25.48 -27.74 -54.05
C SER A 471 25.38 -26.55 -53.09
N LYS A 472 26.37 -25.66 -53.23
CA LYS A 472 26.47 -24.33 -52.60
C LYS A 472 25.28 -23.44 -53.01
N THR A 473 24.52 -22.97 -52.03
CA THR A 473 23.80 -21.69 -52.12
C THR A 473 24.36 -20.79 -51.03
N GLN A 474 24.98 -19.71 -51.46
CA GLN A 474 25.75 -18.80 -50.62
C GLN A 474 24.87 -18.13 -49.56
N VAL A 475 25.10 -18.47 -48.30
CA VAL A 475 24.87 -17.53 -47.20
C VAL A 475 26.14 -16.72 -47.10
N GLN A 476 26.05 -15.46 -47.50
CA GLN A 476 27.12 -14.50 -47.36
C GLN A 476 27.28 -14.20 -45.86
N GLU A 477 28.10 -15.00 -45.17
CA GLU A 477 28.74 -14.59 -43.93
C GLU A 477 29.53 -13.33 -44.26
N THR A 478 28.92 -12.18 -43.97
CA THR A 478 29.67 -10.94 -43.90
C THR A 478 30.53 -11.08 -42.66
N VAL A 479 31.83 -11.32 -42.85
CA VAL A 479 32.84 -11.11 -41.81
C VAL A 479 32.66 -9.65 -41.37
N GLU A 480 31.96 -9.44 -40.26
CA GLU A 480 31.77 -8.11 -39.70
C GLU A 480 33.14 -7.63 -39.24
N GLN A 481 33.75 -6.76 -40.05
CA GLN A 481 35.04 -6.14 -39.75
C GLN A 481 34.92 -5.47 -38.37
N GLU A 482 35.78 -5.85 -37.43
CA GLU A 482 35.84 -5.22 -36.11
C GLU A 482 36.12 -3.73 -36.27
N LYS A 483 35.09 -2.92 -36.07
CA LYS A 483 35.18 -1.47 -36.19
C LYS A 483 36.03 -0.91 -35.07
N LYS A 484 37.10 -0.20 -35.45
CA LYS A 484 37.98 0.52 -34.53
C LYS A 484 37.45 1.94 -34.31
N TYR A 485 37.55 2.42 -33.08
CA TYR A 485 37.12 3.75 -32.68
C TYR A 485 38.26 4.48 -31.97
N THR A 486 38.25 5.81 -32.06
CA THR A 486 39.13 6.68 -31.28
C THR A 486 38.33 7.69 -30.45
N VAL A 487 38.86 8.10 -29.30
CA VAL A 487 38.25 9.14 -28.46
C VAL A 487 38.47 10.52 -29.09
N ALA A 488 37.37 11.23 -29.37
CA ALA A 488 37.40 12.54 -30.06
C ALA A 488 37.50 13.75 -29.11
N THR A 489 37.22 13.56 -27.81
CA THR A 489 37.21 14.61 -26.78
C THR A 489 38.46 14.60 -25.90
N THR A 490 38.78 15.71 -25.23
CA THR A 490 39.99 15.87 -24.40
C THR A 490 40.12 14.78 -23.34
N ASN A 491 39.07 14.53 -22.56
CA ASN A 491 38.99 13.46 -21.56
C ASN A 491 37.55 12.94 -21.48
N ILE A 492 37.38 11.62 -21.39
CA ILE A 492 36.09 10.97 -21.19
C ILE A 492 36.18 9.89 -20.12
N PHE A 493 35.17 9.84 -19.24
CA PHE A 493 35.03 8.76 -18.27
C PHE A 493 34.28 7.58 -18.88
N LEU A 494 34.87 6.41 -18.80
CA LEU A 494 34.19 5.14 -19.07
C LEU A 494 33.35 4.74 -17.87
N ARG A 495 32.24 4.05 -18.13
CA ARG A 495 31.26 3.67 -17.10
C ARG A 495 31.03 2.16 -17.09
N GLU A 496 30.70 1.61 -15.92
CA GLU A 496 30.35 0.18 -15.78
C GLU A 496 29.07 -0.19 -16.54
N LYS A 497 28.17 0.78 -16.76
CA LYS A 497 26.92 0.62 -17.52
C LYS A 497 26.48 1.90 -18.23
N PRO A 498 25.66 1.81 -19.30
CA PRO A 498 25.10 2.96 -20.00
C PRO A 498 24.21 3.81 -19.08
N LEU A 499 24.55 5.09 -18.92
CA LEU A 499 23.96 6.02 -17.93
C LEU A 499 24.07 5.56 -16.45
N ASN A 500 24.30 6.51 -15.55
CA ASN A 500 24.35 6.31 -14.08
C ASN A 500 25.32 5.21 -13.57
N GLY A 501 26.14 4.59 -14.42
CA GLY A 501 27.24 3.72 -14.01
C GLY A 501 28.36 4.49 -13.30
N ALA A 502 29.04 3.83 -12.37
CA ALA A 502 30.23 4.35 -11.72
C ALA A 502 31.32 4.60 -12.76
N LYS A 503 32.17 5.61 -12.51
CA LYS A 503 33.31 5.94 -13.36
C LYS A 503 34.39 4.89 -13.17
N VAL A 504 34.75 4.18 -14.22
CA VAL A 504 35.77 3.11 -14.18
C VAL A 504 37.15 3.69 -14.37
N THR A 505 37.35 4.39 -15.49
CA THR A 505 38.63 4.96 -15.89
C THR A 505 38.42 6.18 -16.81
N ILE A 506 39.50 6.90 -17.09
CA ILE A 506 39.51 8.07 -17.98
C ILE A 506 40.36 7.74 -19.21
N TRP A 507 39.80 7.99 -20.39
CA TRP A 507 40.56 8.01 -21.64
C TRP A 507 40.67 9.42 -22.20
N SER A 508 41.80 9.71 -22.82
CA SER A 508 42.10 11.01 -23.43
C SER A 508 41.94 10.97 -24.94
N LYS A 509 41.91 12.14 -25.57
CA LYS A 509 41.80 12.27 -27.03
C LYS A 509 42.86 11.42 -27.76
N GLY A 510 42.44 10.65 -28.75
CA GLY A 510 43.32 9.79 -29.55
C GLY A 510 43.41 8.34 -29.06
N HIS A 511 42.85 8.00 -27.89
CA HIS A 511 42.82 6.62 -27.38
C HIS A 511 42.01 5.70 -28.31
N VAL A 512 42.57 4.56 -28.72
CA VAL A 512 41.99 3.64 -29.71
C VAL A 512 41.43 2.38 -29.03
N PHE A 513 40.27 1.91 -29.48
CA PHE A 513 39.60 0.73 -28.92
C PHE A 513 38.67 0.05 -29.93
N THR A 514 38.26 -1.18 -29.64
CA THR A 514 37.23 -1.93 -30.39
C THR A 514 35.97 -2.12 -29.55
N VAL A 515 34.85 -2.40 -30.20
CA VAL A 515 33.54 -2.53 -29.54
C VAL A 515 32.93 -3.90 -29.79
N SER A 516 32.21 -4.44 -28.80
CA SER A 516 31.52 -5.73 -28.89
C SER A 516 30.01 -5.61 -29.04
N ALA A 517 29.45 -4.46 -28.65
CA ALA A 517 28.01 -4.21 -28.70
C ALA A 517 27.71 -2.71 -28.64
N GLU A 518 26.60 -2.29 -29.25
CA GLU A 518 26.03 -0.95 -29.08
C GLU A 518 24.67 -1.05 -28.37
N LYS A 519 24.34 -0.05 -27.54
CA LYS A 519 23.07 0.05 -26.83
C LYS A 519 22.57 1.49 -26.83
N GLU A 520 21.35 1.70 -27.27
CA GLU A 520 20.70 3.01 -27.22
C GLU A 520 19.93 3.19 -25.90
N ARG A 521 20.16 4.32 -25.22
CA ARG A 521 19.45 4.71 -23.99
C ARG A 521 19.24 6.22 -23.96
N PHE A 522 18.00 6.67 -23.78
CA PHE A 522 17.63 8.09 -23.68
C PHE A 522 18.19 8.95 -24.84
N GLY A 523 18.06 8.47 -26.09
CA GLY A 523 18.54 9.17 -27.28
C GLY A 523 20.06 9.27 -27.42
N SER A 524 20.83 8.52 -26.62
CA SER A 524 22.28 8.43 -26.70
C SER A 524 22.71 6.99 -26.94
N VAL A 525 23.57 6.78 -27.94
CA VAL A 525 24.18 5.47 -28.22
C VAL A 525 25.42 5.27 -27.36
N TRP A 526 25.51 4.11 -26.72
CA TRP A 526 26.64 3.68 -25.89
C TRP A 526 27.26 2.42 -26.49
N MET A 527 28.59 2.36 -26.48
CA MET A 527 29.35 1.26 -27.05
C MET A 527 30.08 0.52 -25.94
N LYS A 528 29.94 -0.81 -25.90
CA LYS A 528 30.66 -1.69 -24.98
C LYS A 528 32.06 -1.93 -25.53
N VAL A 529 33.06 -1.55 -24.75
CA VAL A 529 34.47 -1.74 -25.10
C VAL A 529 34.83 -3.22 -25.04
N LYS A 530 35.42 -3.73 -26.12
CA LYS A 530 35.92 -5.11 -26.24
C LYS A 530 37.41 -5.19 -25.94
N GLU A 531 38.19 -4.34 -26.59
CA GLU A 531 39.65 -4.31 -26.44
C GLU A 531 40.16 -2.87 -26.32
N ASP A 532 41.15 -2.66 -25.45
CA ASP A 532 41.92 -1.43 -25.36
C ASP A 532 43.14 -1.56 -26.29
N CYS A 533 43.20 -0.72 -27.32
CA CYS A 533 44.22 -0.77 -28.37
C CYS A 533 45.19 0.43 -28.31
N LEU A 534 45.38 1.05 -27.13
CA LEU A 534 46.33 2.17 -27.00
C LEU A 534 47.78 1.78 -27.31
N ASN A 535 48.21 0.59 -26.86
CA ASN A 535 49.57 0.07 -27.08
C ASN A 535 49.55 -1.30 -27.76
N ASP A 536 48.93 -2.29 -27.11
CA ASP A 536 48.66 -3.63 -27.65
C ASP A 536 47.18 -3.90 -27.41
N CYS A 537 46.42 -4.30 -28.45
CA CYS A 537 45.00 -4.60 -28.32
C CYS A 537 44.80 -5.71 -27.28
N THR A 538 44.38 -5.32 -26.09
CA THR A 538 44.19 -6.22 -24.95
C THR A 538 42.71 -6.30 -24.61
N SER A 539 42.22 -7.53 -24.44
CA SER A 539 40.82 -7.75 -24.07
C SER A 539 40.54 -7.15 -22.70
N VAL A 540 39.43 -6.42 -22.61
CA VAL A 540 39.03 -5.78 -21.36
C VAL A 540 38.19 -6.77 -20.53
N GLU A 541 38.71 -7.20 -19.38
CA GLU A 541 38.00 -8.13 -18.47
C GLU A 541 36.81 -7.47 -17.74
N LYS A 542 36.84 -6.15 -17.55
CA LYS A 542 35.77 -5.39 -16.88
C LYS A 542 34.80 -4.78 -17.89
N GLU A 543 33.51 -4.85 -17.60
CA GLU A 543 32.52 -4.18 -18.45
C GLU A 543 32.71 -2.67 -18.42
N MET A 544 33.02 -2.10 -19.59
CA MET A 544 33.22 -0.66 -19.76
C MET A 544 32.41 -0.16 -20.95
N TRP A 545 31.74 0.96 -20.75
CA TRP A 545 30.88 1.62 -21.72
C TRP A 545 31.35 3.05 -21.97
N ILE A 546 31.34 3.43 -23.24
CA ILE A 546 31.67 4.78 -23.71
C ILE A 546 30.52 5.31 -24.59
N SER A 547 30.21 6.60 -24.48
CA SER A 547 29.15 7.20 -25.31
C SER A 547 29.68 7.49 -26.71
N LYS A 548 28.96 7.01 -27.74
CA LYS A 548 29.29 7.15 -29.17
C LYS A 548 29.43 8.60 -29.61
N LYS A 549 28.76 9.52 -28.91
CA LYS A 549 28.83 10.98 -29.14
C LYS A 549 30.26 11.53 -29.03
N TYR A 550 31.14 10.88 -28.26
CA TYR A 550 32.49 11.36 -27.98
C TYR A 550 33.59 10.54 -28.67
N THR A 551 33.19 9.73 -29.65
CA THR A 551 34.06 8.77 -30.34
C THR A 551 33.96 8.96 -31.84
N GLN A 552 35.01 8.61 -32.57
CA GLN A 552 35.06 8.64 -34.02
C GLN A 552 35.47 7.26 -34.54
N GLU A 553 34.74 6.74 -35.52
CA GLU A 553 35.11 5.50 -36.23
C GLU A 553 36.37 5.77 -37.06
N LEU A 554 37.36 4.88 -36.97
CA LEU A 554 38.68 4.99 -37.62
C LEU A 554 38.70 4.40 -39.03
#